data_AF-S0ERZ5-F1
#
_entry.id   AF-S0ERZ5-F1
#
_cell.length_a   1.000
_cell.length_b   1.000
_cell.length_c   1.000
_cell.angle_alpha   90.00
_cell.angle_beta   90.00
_cell.angle_gamma   90.00
#
_symmetry.space_group_name_H-M   'P 1'
#
loop_
_entity.id
_entity.type
_entity.pdbx_description
1 polymer ?
#
loop_
_entity_poly.entity_id
_entity_poly.type
_entity_poly.pdbx_seq_one_letter_code
_entity_poly.pdbx_strand_id
1 'polypeptide(L)'
;GHKLDEVPKKEFIPKKYEIENIEDYLYEVYENQIKENLENIKKQKILTIDKNIKKLENILNSLPKKLDLEKESIDTYSKANLILANLHTIKAYQKKLKVEDYSGNLVIINLENMKNPTTFTNDLFKRAKKFKQKALNITIEEENLRDKLDFLKRLKINLQNANSIDECEFLLPKKEKNQV
;
A
#
# COMPACT_ATOMS: atom_id res chain seq x y z
N GLY A 1 40.22 -17.48 -10.93
CA GLY A 1 39.09 -16.80 -11.59
C GLY A 1 39.11 -17.17 -13.06
N HIS A 2 37.98 -17.55 -13.64
CA HIS A 2 37.89 -17.89 -15.06
C HIS A 2 37.90 -16.62 -15.91
N LYS A 3 38.72 -16.61 -16.96
CA LYS A 3 38.80 -15.53 -17.95
C LYS A 3 37.53 -15.57 -18.80
N LEU A 4 36.78 -14.48 -18.84
CA LEU A 4 35.59 -14.36 -19.69
C LEU A 4 36.03 -14.24 -21.15
N ASP A 5 35.28 -14.90 -22.05
CA ASP A 5 35.49 -14.82 -23.49
C ASP A 5 35.20 -13.42 -24.01
N GLU A 6 35.90 -13.01 -25.07
CA GLU A 6 35.70 -11.71 -25.72
C GLU A 6 34.32 -11.65 -26.39
N VAL A 7 33.59 -10.57 -26.16
CA VAL A 7 32.28 -10.35 -26.78
C VAL A 7 32.45 -10.30 -28.31
N PRO A 8 31.68 -11.10 -29.09
CA PRO A 8 31.81 -11.11 -30.54
C PRO A 8 31.52 -9.71 -31.11
N LYS A 9 32.40 -9.24 -31.99
CA LYS A 9 32.24 -7.96 -32.68
C LYS A 9 30.98 -8.03 -33.55
N LYS A 10 30.02 -7.14 -33.28
CA LYS A 10 28.80 -7.01 -34.08
C LYS A 10 29.17 -6.40 -35.44
N GLU A 11 28.89 -7.12 -36.52
CA GLU A 11 29.06 -6.60 -37.88
C GLU A 11 27.95 -5.58 -38.18
N PHE A 12 28.33 -4.32 -38.42
CA PHE A 12 27.42 -3.29 -38.86
C PHE A 12 27.47 -3.18 -40.38
N ILE A 13 26.51 -3.78 -41.07
CA ILE A 13 26.36 -3.64 -42.51
C ILE A 13 25.53 -2.37 -42.79
N PRO A 14 26.08 -1.34 -43.44
CA PRO A 14 25.33 -0.14 -43.78
C PRO A 14 24.19 -0.49 -44.74
N LYS A 15 22.95 -0.10 -44.39
CA LYS A 15 21.80 -0.23 -45.30
C LYS A 15 21.93 0.84 -46.38
N LYS A 16 21.92 0.44 -47.66
CA LYS A 16 21.86 1.35 -48.81
C LYS A 16 20.46 1.28 -49.40
N TYR A 17 19.81 2.43 -49.55
CA TYR A 17 18.51 2.58 -50.20
C TYR A 17 18.47 3.95 -50.87
N GLU A 18 17.69 4.07 -51.94
CA GLU A 18 17.49 5.33 -52.63
C GLU A 18 16.46 6.17 -51.87
N ILE A 19 16.71 7.47 -51.78
CA ILE A 19 15.82 8.44 -51.14
C ILE A 19 15.42 9.45 -52.22
N GLU A 20 14.15 9.44 -52.61
CA GLU A 20 13.63 10.32 -53.65
C GLU A 20 13.63 11.79 -53.19
N ASN A 21 13.14 12.04 -51.97
CA ASN A 21 13.14 13.35 -51.33
C ASN A 21 13.74 13.26 -49.91
N ILE A 22 14.87 13.92 -49.72
CA ILE A 22 15.60 13.93 -48.43
C ILE A 22 14.78 14.65 -47.35
N GLU A 23 14.07 15.73 -47.71
CA GLU A 23 13.31 16.54 -46.77
C GLU A 23 12.14 15.74 -46.16
N ASP A 24 11.33 15.11 -47.02
CA ASP A 24 10.22 14.26 -46.60
C ASP A 24 10.70 13.11 -45.70
N TYR A 25 11.81 12.45 -46.09
CA TYR A 25 12.41 11.39 -45.30
C TYR A 25 12.83 11.88 -43.91
N LEU A 26 13.46 13.05 -43.80
CA LEU A 26 13.88 13.60 -42.51
C LEU A 26 12.67 13.95 -41.62
N TYR A 27 11.59 14.50 -42.19
CA TYR A 27 10.36 14.75 -41.45
C TYR A 27 9.72 13.46 -40.94
N GLU A 28 9.65 12.41 -41.75
CA GLU A 28 9.11 11.11 -41.33
C GLU A 28 9.94 10.49 -40.20
N VAL A 29 11.27 10.52 -40.30
CA VAL A 29 12.16 10.03 -39.25
C VAL A 29 11.93 10.78 -37.94
N TYR A 30 11.82 12.10 -38.01
CA TYR A 30 11.58 12.95 -36.85
C TYR A 30 10.22 12.65 -36.18
N GLU A 31 9.15 12.54 -36.97
CA GLU A 31 7.81 12.18 -36.49
C GLU A 31 7.80 10.81 -35.80
N ASN A 32 8.47 9.82 -36.39
CA ASN A 32 8.61 8.50 -35.80
C ASN A 32 9.38 8.55 -34.47
N GLN A 33 10.45 9.33 -34.41
CA GLN A 33 11.24 9.52 -33.19
C GLN A 33 10.42 10.18 -32.07
N ILE A 34 9.61 11.20 -32.39
CA ILE A 34 8.71 11.82 -31.40
C ILE A 34 7.70 10.80 -30.88
N LYS A 35 7.06 10.04 -31.77
CA LYS A 35 6.06 9.02 -31.38
C LYS A 35 6.67 7.97 -30.46
N GLU A 36 7.86 7.47 -30.78
CA GLU A 36 8.55 6.50 -29.94
C GLU A 36 8.91 7.10 -28.56
N ASN A 37 9.42 8.33 -28.54
CA ASN A 37 9.73 9.03 -27.30
C ASN A 37 8.48 9.25 -26.43
N LEU A 38 7.36 9.66 -27.03
CA LEU A 38 6.09 9.83 -26.34
C LEU A 38 5.63 8.52 -25.70
N GLU A 39 5.63 7.43 -26.46
CA GLU A 39 5.24 6.10 -25.96
C GLU A 39 6.14 5.61 -24.82
N ASN A 40 7.45 5.84 -24.92
CA ASN A 40 8.39 5.50 -23.87
C ASN A 40 8.13 6.29 -22.59
N ILE A 41 7.86 7.60 -22.69
CA ILE A 41 7.54 8.46 -21.55
C ILE A 41 6.22 8.05 -20.90
N LYS A 42 5.17 7.80 -21.70
CA LYS A 42 3.88 7.28 -21.22
C LYS A 42 4.06 5.99 -20.42
N LYS A 43 4.78 5.01 -20.99
CA LYS A 43 5.04 3.72 -20.32
C LYS A 43 5.74 3.92 -18.98
N GLN A 44 6.78 4.75 -18.91
CA GLN A 44 7.51 5.00 -17.66
C GLN A 44 6.62 5.64 -16.57
N LYS A 45 5.82 6.65 -16.93
CA LYS A 45 4.92 7.35 -16.01
C LYS A 45 3.78 6.41 -15.55
N ILE A 46 3.16 5.68 -16.48
CA ILE A 46 2.10 4.71 -16.19
C ILE A 46 2.61 3.59 -15.27
N LEU A 47 3.81 3.07 -15.49
CA LEU A 47 4.41 2.04 -14.62
C LEU A 47 4.54 2.52 -13.17
N THR A 48 4.81 3.81 -12.96
CA THR A 48 4.89 4.40 -11.62
C THR A 48 3.52 4.50 -10.97
N ILE A 49 2.50 4.92 -11.74
CA ILE A 49 1.11 4.99 -11.27
C ILE A 49 0.57 3.59 -10.96
N ASP A 50 0.82 2.61 -11.81
CA ASP A 50 0.37 1.22 -11.61
C ASP A 50 0.93 0.61 -10.33
N LYS A 51 2.20 0.90 -10.00
CA LYS A 51 2.77 0.49 -8.70
C LYS A 51 2.03 1.11 -7.52
N ASN A 52 1.60 2.37 -7.64
CA ASN A 52 0.86 3.06 -6.58
C ASN A 52 -0.58 2.56 -6.47
N ILE A 53 -1.24 2.30 -7.60
CA ILE A 53 -2.57 1.67 -7.66
C ILE A 53 -2.54 0.33 -6.92
N LYS A 54 -1.61 -0.57 -7.29
CA LYS A 54 -1.46 -1.88 -6.64
C LYS A 54 -1.24 -1.77 -5.14
N LYS A 55 -0.45 -0.79 -4.69
CA LYS A 55 -0.23 -0.55 -3.25
C LYS A 55 -1.54 -0.14 -2.55
N LEU A 56 -2.32 0.77 -3.13
CA LEU A 56 -3.59 1.19 -2.54
C LEU A 56 -4.62 0.07 -2.53
N GLU A 57 -4.72 -0.71 -3.61
CA GLU A 57 -5.60 -1.88 -3.68
C GLU A 57 -5.25 -2.91 -2.61
N ASN A 58 -3.96 -3.18 -2.39
CA ASN A 58 -3.52 -4.07 -1.31
C ASN A 58 -3.88 -3.53 0.08
N ILE A 59 -3.73 -2.22 0.31
CA ILE A 59 -4.11 -1.59 1.58
C ILE A 59 -5.62 -1.73 1.79
N LEU A 60 -6.43 -1.38 0.80
CA LEU A 60 -7.89 -1.51 0.83
C LEU A 60 -8.34 -2.94 1.14
N ASN A 61 -7.74 -3.94 0.47
CA ASN A 61 -8.03 -5.35 0.70
C ASN A 61 -7.62 -5.84 2.10
N SER A 62 -6.65 -5.17 2.73
CA SER A 62 -6.17 -5.49 4.08
C SER A 62 -6.91 -4.75 5.20
N LEU A 63 -7.80 -3.82 4.87
CA LEU A 63 -8.54 -3.06 5.88
C LEU A 63 -9.47 -4.00 6.68
N PRO A 64 -9.43 -3.93 8.03
CA PRO A 64 -10.37 -4.68 8.84
C PRO A 64 -11.79 -4.14 8.67
N LYS A 65 -12.79 -5.01 8.82
CA LYS A 65 -14.20 -4.58 8.81
C LYS A 65 -14.53 -3.86 10.11
N LYS A 66 -15.35 -2.81 10.00
CA LYS A 66 -15.85 -2.05 11.16
C LYS A 66 -16.47 -2.95 12.23
N LEU A 67 -17.35 -3.87 11.84
CA LEU A 67 -18.03 -4.80 12.76
C LEU A 67 -17.05 -5.71 13.51
N ASP A 68 -15.97 -6.15 12.85
CA ASP A 68 -14.97 -7.01 13.48
C ASP A 68 -14.17 -6.21 14.53
N LEU A 69 -13.82 -4.96 14.24
CA LEU A 69 -13.18 -4.06 15.21
C LEU A 69 -14.08 -3.72 16.40
N GLU A 70 -15.38 -3.56 16.18
CA GLU A 70 -16.35 -3.33 17.26
C GLU A 70 -16.46 -4.54 18.19
N LYS A 71 -16.54 -5.75 17.62
CA LYS A 71 -16.51 -7.01 18.38
C LYS A 71 -15.20 -7.14 19.17
N GLU A 72 -14.05 -6.96 18.53
CA GLU A 72 -12.74 -7.02 19.19
C GLU A 72 -12.63 -6.01 20.34
N SER A 73 -13.17 -4.81 20.15
CA SER A 73 -13.24 -3.79 21.21
C SER A 73 -14.05 -4.29 22.41
N ILE A 74 -15.26 -4.81 22.17
CA ILE A 74 -16.16 -5.29 23.23
C ILE A 74 -15.53 -6.48 23.96
N ASP A 75 -15.05 -7.49 23.23
CA ASP A 75 -14.47 -8.70 23.80
C ASP A 75 -13.22 -8.38 24.64
N THR A 76 -12.35 -7.50 24.13
CA THR A 76 -11.15 -7.06 24.84
C THR A 76 -11.51 -6.28 26.11
N TYR A 77 -12.54 -5.44 26.05
CA TYR A 77 -13.00 -4.66 27.19
C TYR A 77 -13.61 -5.55 28.28
N SER A 78 -14.50 -6.47 27.89
CA SER A 78 -15.10 -7.47 28.77
C SER A 78 -14.03 -8.34 29.44
N LYS A 79 -13.05 -8.82 28.66
CA LYS A 79 -11.89 -9.55 29.18
C LYS A 79 -11.12 -8.72 30.22
N ALA A 80 -10.88 -7.44 29.96
CA ALA A 80 -10.19 -6.56 30.91
C ALA A 80 -10.98 -6.41 32.22
N ASN A 81 -12.29 -6.24 32.15
CA ASN A 81 -13.14 -6.14 33.34
C ASN A 81 -13.13 -7.42 34.18
N LEU A 82 -13.18 -8.60 33.54
CA LEU A 82 -13.11 -9.88 34.25
C LEU A 82 -11.77 -10.07 34.98
N ILE A 83 -10.66 -9.67 34.35
CA ILE A 83 -9.34 -9.70 34.99
C ILE A 83 -9.28 -8.69 36.15
N LEU A 84 -9.84 -7.49 35.96
CA LEU A 84 -9.87 -6.45 36.99
C LEU A 84 -10.67 -6.88 38.23
N ALA A 85 -11.84 -7.49 38.04
CA ALA A 85 -12.67 -7.99 39.13
C ALA A 85 -11.98 -9.11 39.92
N ASN A 86 -11.16 -9.92 39.24
CA ASN A 86 -10.47 -11.07 39.80
C ASN A 86 -8.99 -10.79 40.09
N LEU A 87 -8.56 -9.54 40.15
CA LEU A 87 -7.14 -9.19 40.21
C LEU A 87 -6.41 -9.81 41.42
N HIS A 88 -7.14 -9.96 42.53
CA HIS A 88 -6.68 -10.54 43.78
C HIS A 88 -6.48 -12.07 43.72
N THR A 89 -7.10 -12.77 42.77
CA THR A 89 -6.98 -14.22 42.61
C THR A 89 -5.83 -14.63 41.68
N ILE A 90 -5.26 -13.67 40.95
CA ILE A 90 -4.22 -13.91 39.95
C ILE A 90 -2.86 -14.06 40.63
N LYS A 91 -2.23 -15.22 40.44
CA LYS A 91 -0.88 -15.51 40.93
C LYS A 91 0.19 -14.99 39.98
N ALA A 92 1.39 -14.77 40.51
CA ALA A 92 2.57 -14.45 39.70
C ALA A 92 2.81 -15.54 38.64
N TYR A 93 3.12 -15.12 37.41
CA TYR A 93 3.39 -15.99 36.26
C TYR A 93 2.23 -16.92 35.84
N GLN A 94 1.01 -16.69 36.35
CA GLN A 94 -0.16 -17.46 35.96
C GLN A 94 -0.47 -17.24 34.47
N LYS A 95 -0.59 -18.32 33.71
CA LYS A 95 -0.83 -18.29 32.25
C LYS A 95 -2.31 -18.34 31.88
N LYS A 96 -3.16 -18.90 32.73
CA LYS A 96 -4.59 -19.07 32.47
C LYS A 96 -5.40 -18.70 33.71
N LEU A 97 -6.43 -17.90 33.53
CA LEU A 97 -7.39 -17.52 34.56
C LEU A 97 -8.75 -18.13 34.21
N LYS A 98 -9.34 -18.89 35.14
CA LYS A 98 -10.69 -19.44 34.99
C LYS A 98 -11.63 -18.61 35.87
N VAL A 99 -12.60 -17.96 35.25
CA VAL A 99 -13.56 -17.06 35.92
C VAL A 99 -14.93 -17.22 35.30
N GLU A 100 -15.97 -16.92 36.05
CA GLU A 100 -17.33 -16.84 35.50
C GLU A 100 -17.54 -15.45 34.87
N ASP A 101 -18.22 -15.42 33.72
CA ASP A 101 -18.65 -14.18 33.09
C ASP A 101 -19.90 -13.62 33.80
N TYR A 102 -20.34 -12.44 33.37
CA TYR A 102 -21.53 -11.77 33.91
C TYR A 102 -22.86 -12.52 33.62
N SER A 103 -22.82 -13.57 32.80
CA SER A 103 -23.94 -14.44 32.47
C SER A 103 -23.87 -15.79 33.20
N GLY A 104 -22.85 -16.00 34.05
CA GLY A 104 -22.64 -17.24 34.80
C GLY A 104 -21.93 -18.35 34.02
N ASN A 105 -21.39 -18.07 32.83
CA ASN A 105 -20.64 -19.06 32.06
C ASN A 105 -19.17 -19.07 32.46
N LEU A 106 -18.55 -20.25 32.47
CA LEU A 106 -17.16 -20.42 32.84
C LEU A 106 -16.24 -20.10 31.64
N VAL A 107 -15.46 -19.01 31.75
CA VAL A 107 -14.56 -18.51 30.71
C VAL A 107 -13.10 -18.72 31.11
N ILE A 108 -12.30 -19.18 30.15
CA ILE A 108 -10.85 -19.35 30.32
C ILE A 108 -10.13 -18.20 29.61
N ILE A 109 -9.52 -17.33 30.39
CA ILE A 109 -8.77 -16.18 29.90
C ILE A 109 -7.28 -16.52 29.84
N ASN A 110 -6.68 -16.39 28.65
CA ASN A 110 -5.23 -16.50 28.47
C ASN A 110 -4.53 -15.21 28.94
N LEU A 111 -3.55 -15.37 29.83
CA LEU A 111 -2.69 -14.36 30.45
C LEU A 111 -1.21 -14.50 30.00
N GLU A 112 -0.94 -15.23 28.91
CA GLU A 112 0.40 -15.30 28.33
C GLU A 112 0.99 -13.89 28.11
N ASN A 113 2.27 -13.74 28.46
CA ASN A 113 3.03 -12.49 28.43
C ASN A 113 2.59 -11.43 29.47
N MET A 114 1.75 -11.78 30.44
CA MET A 114 1.43 -10.92 31.58
C MET A 114 2.65 -10.78 32.51
N LYS A 115 3.30 -9.61 32.50
CA LYS A 115 4.35 -9.27 33.48
C LYS A 115 3.75 -8.91 34.84
N ASN A 116 2.74 -8.04 34.83
CA ASN A 116 2.02 -7.61 36.02
C ASN A 116 0.51 -7.52 35.71
N PRO A 117 -0.38 -8.08 36.55
CA PRO A 117 -1.82 -8.11 36.29
C PRO A 117 -2.46 -6.74 36.05
N THR A 118 -2.10 -5.74 36.86
CA THR A 118 -2.62 -4.37 36.72
C THR A 118 -2.18 -3.73 35.41
N THR A 119 -0.90 -3.84 35.06
CA THR A 119 -0.37 -3.29 33.80
C THR A 119 -1.02 -3.95 32.58
N PHE A 120 -1.15 -5.27 32.60
CA PHE A 120 -1.76 -6.04 31.53
C PHE A 120 -3.24 -5.69 31.34
N THR A 121 -3.97 -5.51 32.43
CA THR A 121 -5.37 -5.07 32.42
C THR A 121 -5.51 -3.68 31.80
N ASN A 122 -4.65 -2.73 32.21
CA ASN A 122 -4.61 -1.39 31.62
C ASN A 122 -4.28 -1.41 30.13
N ASP A 123 -3.37 -2.28 29.70
CA ASP A 123 -3.03 -2.44 28.28
C ASP A 123 -4.19 -3.05 27.47
N LEU A 124 -5.00 -3.95 28.06
CA LEU A 124 -6.24 -4.41 27.45
C LEU A 124 -7.25 -3.27 27.29
N PHE A 125 -7.45 -2.44 28.32
CA PHE A 125 -8.34 -1.26 28.18
C PHE A 125 -7.86 -0.28 27.11
N LYS A 126 -6.55 -0.01 27.04
CA LYS A 126 -5.98 0.82 25.97
C LYS A 126 -6.23 0.20 24.59
N ARG A 127 -6.04 -1.11 24.44
CA ARG A 127 -6.32 -1.82 23.18
C ARG A 127 -7.79 -1.76 22.79
N ALA A 128 -8.71 -2.03 23.71
CA ALA A 128 -10.14 -1.92 23.46
C ALA A 128 -10.53 -0.50 22.97
N LYS A 129 -10.04 0.55 23.65
CA LYS A 129 -10.26 1.94 23.22
C LYS A 129 -9.69 2.22 21.82
N LYS A 130 -8.51 1.68 21.50
CA LYS A 130 -7.92 1.79 20.16
C LYS A 130 -8.78 1.10 19.10
N PHE A 131 -9.29 -0.10 19.35
CA PHE A 131 -10.19 -0.80 18.42
C PHE A 131 -11.48 -0.01 18.19
N LYS A 132 -12.09 0.50 19.27
CA LYS A 132 -13.26 1.38 19.17
C LYS A 132 -12.98 2.62 18.31
N GLN A 133 -11.88 3.30 18.57
CA GLN A 133 -11.51 4.49 17.79
C GLN A 133 -11.22 4.15 16.33
N LYS A 134 -10.56 3.02 16.07
CA LYS A 134 -10.30 2.54 14.72
C LYS A 134 -11.61 2.24 14.00
N ALA A 135 -12.57 1.56 14.64
CA ALA A 135 -13.88 1.27 14.07
C ALA A 135 -14.67 2.52 13.68
N LEU A 136 -14.54 3.61 14.44
CA LEU A 136 -15.17 4.89 14.11
C LEU A 136 -14.57 5.53 12.85
N ASN A 137 -13.26 5.40 12.67
CA ASN A 137 -12.53 6.11 11.60
C ASN A 137 -12.28 5.25 10.35
N ILE A 138 -12.48 3.93 10.42
CA ILE A 138 -12.10 3.01 9.33
C ILE A 138 -12.85 3.30 8.03
N THR A 139 -14.12 3.71 8.13
CA THR A 139 -14.93 4.06 6.95
C THR A 139 -14.38 5.30 6.26
N ILE A 140 -13.98 6.32 7.03
CA ILE A 140 -13.36 7.54 6.50
C ILE A 140 -12.01 7.21 5.85
N GLU A 141 -11.21 6.33 6.47
CA GLU A 141 -9.95 5.85 5.89
C GLU A 141 -10.18 5.13 4.56
N GLU A 142 -11.17 4.22 4.51
CA GLU A 142 -11.55 3.48 3.31
C GLU A 142 -11.99 4.43 2.17
N GLU A 143 -12.86 5.40 2.45
CA GLU A 143 -13.32 6.39 1.48
C GLU A 143 -12.15 7.20 0.91
N ASN A 144 -11.28 7.74 1.77
CA ASN A 144 -10.11 8.49 1.32
C ASN A 144 -9.17 7.66 0.43
N LEU A 145 -8.99 6.38 0.76
CA LEU A 145 -8.17 5.46 -0.03
C LEU A 145 -8.82 5.14 -1.39
N ARG A 146 -10.15 5.01 -1.43
CA ARG A 146 -10.90 4.82 -2.68
C ARG A 146 -10.84 6.05 -3.58
N ASP A 147 -11.04 7.24 -3.02
CA ASP A 147 -10.94 8.50 -3.79
C ASP A 147 -9.56 8.67 -4.41
N LYS A 148 -8.52 8.38 -3.62
CA LYS A 148 -7.14 8.41 -4.12
C LYS A 148 -6.88 7.36 -5.21
N LEU A 149 -7.45 6.17 -5.08
CA LEU A 149 -7.36 5.13 -6.10
C LEU A 149 -8.04 5.56 -7.39
N ASP A 150 -9.24 6.13 -7.30
CA ASP A 150 -10.00 6.61 -8.46
C ASP A 150 -9.30 7.77 -9.15
N PHE A 151 -8.72 8.70 -8.39
CA PHE A 151 -7.86 9.74 -8.93
C PHE A 151 -6.69 9.16 -9.75
N LEU A 152 -5.97 8.17 -9.20
CA LEU A 152 -4.85 7.55 -9.92
C LEU A 152 -5.29 6.78 -11.17
N LYS A 153 -6.46 6.11 -11.14
CA LYS A 153 -7.03 5.44 -12.30
C LYS A 153 -7.39 6.44 -13.41
N ARG A 154 -7.99 7.58 -13.06
CA ARG A 154 -8.28 8.67 -13.99
C ARG A 154 -6.99 9.27 -14.55
N LEU A 155 -5.99 9.52 -13.71
CA LEU A 155 -4.70 10.03 -14.13
C LEU A 155 -4.00 9.09 -15.12
N LYS A 156 -4.08 7.77 -14.90
CA LYS A 156 -3.56 6.77 -15.84
C LYS A 156 -4.24 6.88 -17.20
N ILE A 157 -5.56 6.98 -17.24
CA ILE A 157 -6.33 7.14 -18.48
C ILE A 157 -5.91 8.43 -19.22
N ASN A 158 -5.78 9.54 -18.49
CA ASN A 158 -5.34 10.80 -19.08
C ASN A 158 -3.93 10.69 -19.69
N LEU A 159 -2.99 10.01 -19.02
CA LEU A 159 -1.65 9.77 -19.57
C LEU A 159 -1.65 8.87 -20.81
N GLN A 160 -2.55 7.89 -20.88
CA GLN A 160 -2.71 7.05 -22.07
C GLN A 160 -3.19 7.89 -23.27
N ASN A 161 -4.13 8.80 -23.01
CA ASN A 161 -4.75 9.67 -24.01
C ASN A 161 -3.93 10.92 -24.36
N ALA A 162 -2.82 11.18 -23.67
CA ALA A 162 -1.99 12.36 -23.92
C ALA A 162 -1.40 12.32 -25.33
N ASN A 163 -1.41 13.45 -26.04
CA ASN A 163 -0.96 13.54 -27.43
C ASN A 163 0.45 14.13 -27.57
N SER A 164 1.00 14.69 -26.49
CA SER A 164 2.33 15.28 -26.49
C SER A 164 3.13 14.92 -25.24
N ILE A 165 4.45 15.08 -25.35
CA ILE A 165 5.37 14.90 -24.23
C ILE A 165 5.10 15.96 -23.16
N ASP A 166 4.79 17.18 -23.56
CA ASP A 166 4.48 18.29 -22.64
C ASP A 166 3.21 18.02 -21.83
N GLU A 167 2.18 17.45 -22.44
CA GLU A 167 0.96 17.04 -21.72
C GLU A 167 1.26 15.96 -20.69
N CYS A 168 2.13 15.01 -21.04
CA CYS A 168 2.60 13.98 -20.11
C CYS A 168 3.42 14.56 -18.93
N GLU A 169 4.22 15.60 -19.16
CA GLU A 169 4.95 16.31 -18.11
C GLU A 169 4.05 17.21 -17.26
N PHE A 170 3.04 17.83 -17.86
CA PHE A 170 2.02 18.61 -17.13
C PHE A 170 1.22 17.71 -16.18
N LEU A 171 0.78 16.54 -16.66
CA LEU A 171 -0.01 15.60 -15.86
C LEU A 171 0.79 14.95 -14.73
N LEU A 172 2.06 14.66 -14.95
CA LEU A 172 2.93 14.05 -13.94
C LEU A 172 4.35 14.60 -14.06
N PRO A 173 4.66 15.75 -13.46
CA PRO A 173 5.96 16.38 -13.60
C PRO A 173 7.07 15.52 -12.98
N LYS A 174 8.26 15.58 -13.58
CA LYS A 174 9.46 15.04 -12.94
C LYS A 174 9.66 15.73 -11.60
N LYS A 175 9.97 14.95 -10.57
CA LYS A 175 10.39 15.52 -9.29
C LYS A 175 11.65 16.35 -9.52
N GLU A 176 11.60 17.63 -9.17
CA GLU A 176 12.82 18.42 -9.09
C GLU A 176 13.75 17.74 -8.08
N LYS A 177 15.01 17.56 -8.47
CA LYS A 177 16.04 17.22 -7.49
C LYS A 177 16.17 18.46 -6.63
N ASN A 178 15.76 18.38 -5.36
CA ASN A 178 16.05 19.41 -4.38
C ASN A 178 17.52 19.82 -4.56
N GLN A 179 17.75 21.06 -4.99
CA GLN A 179 19.07 21.66 -4.92
C GLN A 179 19.44 21.68 -3.44
N VAL A 180 20.47 20.92 -3.08
CA VAL A 180 21.07 20.92 -1.75
C VAL A 180 21.78 22.24 -1.54
#